data_AF-A0A0R2VK58-F1
#
_entry.id   AF-A0A0R2VK58-F1
#
_cell.length_a   1.000
_cell.length_b   1.000
_cell.length_c   1.000
_cell.angle_alpha   90.00
_cell.angle_beta   90.00
_cell.angle_gamma   90.00
#
_symmetry.space_group_name_H-M   'P 1'
#
loop_
_entity.id
_entity.type
_entity.pdbx_description
1 polymer ?
#
loop_
_entity_poly.entity_id
_entity_poly.type
_entity_poly.pdbx_seq_one_letter_code
_entity_poly.pdbx_strand_id
1 'polypeptide(L)'
;MNRKIILSEILVKAVRSSGKGGQHVNKVSTRIELYFQPGMSDGLSESEKALIEQNLAAKISSDGILRITCDQSRSQARNKEIAIAKLMALLEDA
;
A
#
# COMPACT_ATOMS: atom_id res chain seq x y z
N MET A 1 -2.23 4.40 -17.12
CA MET A 1 -2.64 4.13 -15.73
C MET A 1 -3.91 4.90 -15.35
N ASN A 2 -5.00 4.19 -15.01
CA ASN A 2 -6.24 4.76 -14.50
C ASN A 2 -6.29 4.73 -12.97
N ARG A 3 -6.00 5.88 -12.34
CA ARG A 3 -5.93 6.01 -10.87
C ARG A 3 -7.24 5.65 -10.17
N LYS A 4 -8.39 5.96 -10.77
CA LYS A 4 -9.70 5.72 -10.14
C LYS A 4 -9.98 4.22 -9.99
N ILE A 5 -9.61 3.44 -11.01
CA ILE A 5 -9.75 1.98 -11.00
C ILE A 5 -8.80 1.38 -9.95
N ILE A 6 -7.53 1.78 -9.96
CA ILE A 6 -6.53 1.32 -8.98
C ILE A 6 -7.01 1.57 -7.54
N LEU A 7 -7.54 2.76 -7.25
CA LEU A 7 -8.05 3.09 -5.92
C LEU A 7 -9.27 2.26 -5.49
N SER A 8 -9.99 1.64 -6.43
CA SER A 8 -11.07 0.69 -6.11
C SER A 8 -10.60 -0.75 -5.90
N GLU A 9 -9.39 -1.08 -6.35
CA GLU A 9 -8.79 -2.42 -6.27
C GLU A 9 -7.90 -2.60 -5.03
N ILE A 10 -7.47 -1.50 -4.40
CA ILE A 10 -6.64 -1.56 -3.19
C ILE A 10 -7.43 -2.13 -2.01
N LEU A 11 -6.78 -3.00 -1.23
CA LEU A 11 -7.28 -3.43 0.06
C LEU A 11 -6.54 -2.67 1.17
N VAL A 12 -7.30 -2.05 2.07
CA VAL A 12 -6.75 -1.28 3.19
C VAL A 12 -7.17 -1.91 4.51
N LYS A 13 -6.19 -2.22 5.36
CA LYS A 13 -6.40 -2.77 6.70
C LYS A 13 -5.78 -1.86 7.76
N ALA A 14 -6.56 -1.53 8.79
CA ALA A 14 -6.03 -0.91 9.99
C ALA A 14 -5.49 -2.01 10.91
N VAL A 15 -4.24 -1.88 11.33
CA VAL A 15 -3.56 -2.86 12.19
C VAL A 15 -3.01 -2.18 13.44
N ARG A 16 -2.67 -2.98 14.45
CA ARG A 16 -2.09 -2.45 15.69
C ARG A 16 -0.68 -1.93 15.43
N SER A 17 -0.45 -0.67 15.77
CA SER A 17 0.87 -0.06 15.73
C SER A 17 1.78 -0.78 16.74
N SER A 18 2.82 -1.45 16.24
CA SER A 18 3.78 -2.19 17.06
C SER A 18 4.97 -1.30 17.35
N GLY A 19 4.96 -0.60 18.49
CA GLY A 19 6.14 0.06 19.08
C GLY A 19 6.85 -0.86 20.08
N LYS A 20 8.20 -0.74 20.16
CA LYS A 20 9.07 -1.45 21.11
C LYS A 20 8.94 -0.83 22.52
N GLY A 21 8.34 -1.58 23.45
CA GLY A 21 8.52 -1.41 24.91
C GLY A 21 7.77 -0.26 25.61
N GLY A 22 7.37 -0.52 26.86
CA GLY A 22 7.08 0.51 27.87
C GLY A 22 5.59 0.74 28.18
N GLN A 23 5.29 0.83 29.47
CA GLN A 23 3.96 0.92 30.08
C GLN A 23 3.12 2.13 29.60
N HIS A 24 1.81 1.89 29.60
CA HIS A 24 0.68 2.80 29.51
C HIS A 24 0.26 3.38 28.14
N VAL A 25 -1.08 3.44 27.98
CA VAL A 25 -1.90 4.25 27.04
C VAL A 25 -2.36 3.57 25.73
N ASN A 26 -3.65 3.21 25.73
CA ASN A 26 -4.58 3.01 24.60
C ASN A 26 -3.95 2.97 23.19
N LYS A 27 -3.51 1.77 22.79
CA LYS A 27 -3.01 1.50 21.43
C LYS A 27 -4.16 1.54 20.42
N VAL A 28 -4.50 2.73 19.92
CA VAL A 28 -5.37 2.86 18.74
C VAL A 28 -4.67 2.23 17.55
N SER A 29 -5.39 1.41 16.77
CA SER A 29 -4.90 0.79 15.53
C SER A 29 -4.70 1.83 14.43
N THR A 30 -3.72 2.73 14.58
CA THR A 30 -3.51 3.83 13.63
C THR A 30 -2.74 3.40 12.40
N ARG A 31 -1.92 2.34 12.49
CA ARG A 31 -1.15 1.80 11.36
C ARG A 31 -2.08 1.29 10.26
N ILE A 32 -1.76 1.65 9.03
CA ILE A 32 -2.43 1.18 7.82
C ILE A 32 -1.51 0.24 7.06
N GLU A 33 -2.07 -0.87 6.59
CA GLU A 33 -1.50 -1.72 5.56
C GLU A 33 -2.37 -1.62 4.31
N LEU A 34 -1.75 -1.32 3.18
CA LEU A 34 -2.36 -1.27 1.87
C LEU A 34 -1.80 -2.43 1.05
N TYR A 35 -2.67 -3.14 0.35
CA TYR A 35 -2.35 -4.25 -0.53
C TYR A 35 -2.88 -3.96 -1.93
N PHE A 36 -2.07 -4.25 -2.95
CA PHE A 36 -2.41 -4.06 -4.35
C PHE A 36 -1.79 -5.20 -5.18
N GLN A 37 -2.49 -5.68 -6.21
CA GLN A 37 -2.00 -6.72 -7.12
C GLN A 37 -1.88 -6.15 -8.54
N PRO A 38 -0.68 -5.69 -8.96
CA PRO A 38 -0.50 -5.04 -10.26
C PRO A 38 -0.98 -5.89 -11.45
N GLY A 39 -0.63 -7.18 -11.49
CA GLY A 39 -1.01 -8.08 -12.57
C GLY A 39 -2.53 -8.27 -12.75
N MET A 40 -3.31 -8.08 -11.69
CA MET A 40 -4.77 -8.23 -11.70
C MET A 40 -5.51 -6.89 -11.89
N SER A 41 -4.80 -5.77 -12.03
CA SER A 41 -5.41 -4.45 -12.11
C SER A 41 -5.97 -4.16 -13.50
N ASP A 42 -7.23 -3.74 -13.58
CA ASP A 42 -7.84 -3.19 -14.79
C ASP A 42 -7.42 -1.73 -15.01
N GLY A 43 -6.79 -1.11 -14.01
CA GLY A 43 -6.27 0.25 -14.09
C GLY A 43 -4.89 0.35 -14.76
N LEU A 44 -4.25 -0.78 -15.06
CA LEU A 44 -2.95 -0.87 -15.70
C LEU A 44 -3.07 -1.57 -17.06
N SER A 45 -2.41 -1.03 -18.08
CA SER A 45 -2.22 -1.72 -19.35
C SER A 45 -1.23 -2.89 -19.20
N GLU A 46 -1.28 -3.86 -20.10
CA GLU A 46 -0.36 -5.02 -20.07
C GLU A 46 1.12 -4.60 -20.06
N SER A 47 1.48 -3.55 -20.80
CA SER A 47 2.84 -3.00 -20.80
C SER A 47 3.22 -2.39 -19.45
N GLU A 48 2.30 -1.66 -18.81
CA GLU A 48 2.51 -1.09 -17.47
C GLU A 48 2.65 -2.20 -16.42
N LYS A 49 1.81 -3.24 -16.48
CA LYS A 49 1.89 -4.40 -15.59
C LYS A 49 3.25 -5.06 -15.67
N ALA A 50 3.74 -5.36 -16.88
CA ALA A 50 5.03 -6.00 -17.08
C ALA A 50 6.18 -5.15 -16.52
N LEU A 51 6.16 -3.83 -16.76
CA LEU A 51 7.18 -2.90 -16.24
C LEU A 51 7.16 -2.82 -14.72
N ILE A 52 5.97 -2.71 -14.12
CA ILE A 52 5.78 -2.65 -12.66
C ILE A 52 6.24 -3.96 -12.01
N GLU A 53 5.85 -5.11 -12.56
CA GLU A 53 6.26 -6.42 -12.03
C GLU A 53 7.78 -6.61 -12.12
N GLN A 54 8.41 -6.15 -13.20
CA GLN A 54 9.86 -6.20 -13.35
C GLN A 54 10.58 -5.26 -12.37
N ASN A 55 10.19 -3.99 -12.33
CA ASN A 55 10.90 -2.96 -11.56
C ASN A 55 10.62 -3.04 -10.06
N LEU A 56 9.43 -3.51 -9.68
CA LEU A 56 9.04 -3.69 -8.28
C LEU A 56 9.13 -5.15 -7.82
N ALA A 57 9.76 -6.05 -8.58
CA ALA A 57 9.89 -7.48 -8.25
C ALA A 57 10.37 -7.72 -6.81
N ALA A 58 11.32 -6.91 -6.31
CA ALA A 58 11.85 -7.02 -4.95
C ALA A 58 10.88 -6.58 -3.84
N LYS A 59 9.80 -5.86 -4.19
CA LYS A 59 8.77 -5.33 -3.28
C LYS A 59 7.46 -6.11 -3.37
N ILE A 60 7.26 -6.86 -4.45
CA ILE A 60 6.08 -7.69 -4.70
C ILE A 60 6.33 -9.08 -4.08
N SER A 61 5.34 -9.60 -3.35
CA SER A 61 5.42 -10.95 -2.79
C SER A 61 5.31 -12.03 -3.87
N SER A 62 5.63 -13.27 -3.53
CA SER A 62 5.45 -14.44 -4.40
C SER A 62 4.01 -14.60 -4.92
N ASP A 63 3.02 -14.08 -4.18
CA ASP A 63 1.60 -14.09 -4.54
C ASP A 63 1.20 -12.90 -5.45
N GLY A 64 2.18 -12.13 -5.94
CA GLY A 64 1.94 -10.97 -6.80
C GLY A 64 1.42 -9.74 -6.05
N ILE A 65 1.57 -9.68 -4.72
CA ILE A 65 1.00 -8.61 -3.89
C ILE A 65 2.07 -7.58 -3.54
N LEU A 66 1.83 -6.33 -3.91
CA LEU A 66 2.54 -5.16 -3.42
C LEU A 66 1.94 -4.71 -2.09
N ARG A 67 2.73 -4.74 -1.00
CA ARG A 67 2.30 -4.31 0.33
C ARG A 67 2.96 -3.00 0.74
N ILE A 68 2.16 -2.03 1.17
CA ILE A 68 2.62 -0.74 1.69
C ILE A 68 2.13 -0.57 3.13
N THR A 69 3.03 -0.21 4.05
CA THR A 69 2.68 0.05 5.44
C THR A 69 2.90 1.52 5.80
N CYS A 70 1.99 2.12 6.57
CA CYS A 70 2.11 3.49 7.04
C CYS A 70 1.58 3.67 8.47
N ASP A 71 2.44 4.17 9.36
CA ASP A 71 2.13 4.54 10.75
C ASP A 71 2.72 5.91 11.13
N GLN A 72 2.78 6.85 10.18
CA GLN A 72 3.39 8.17 10.35
C GLN A 72 2.53 9.14 11.18
N SER A 73 1.24 8.86 11.33
CA SER A 73 0.29 9.71 12.05
C SER A 73 -0.49 8.92 13.11
N ARG A 74 -1.05 9.66 14.07
CA ARG A 74 -2.06 9.16 15.02
C ARG A 74 -3.46 8.98 14.40
N SER A 75 -3.64 9.34 13.12
CA SER A 75 -4.91 9.20 12.39
C SER A 75 -4.82 8.11 11.33
N GLN A 76 -5.76 7.15 11.37
CA GLN A 76 -5.91 6.13 10.33
C GLN A 76 -6.17 6.74 8.96
N ALA A 77 -7.04 7.76 8.88
CA ALA A 77 -7.37 8.43 7.63
C ALA A 77 -6.12 9.06 6.99
N ARG A 78 -5.32 9.79 7.80
CA ARG A 78 -4.07 10.39 7.33
C ARG A 78 -3.05 9.33 6.91
N ASN A 79 -2.95 8.23 7.66
CA ASN A 79 -2.07 7.12 7.26
C ASN A 79 -2.53 6.42 5.98
N LYS A 80 -3.85 6.34 5.73
CA LYS A 80 -4.41 5.80 4.50
C LYS A 80 -4.06 6.69 3.31
N GLU A 81 -4.24 8.01 3.43
CA GLU A 81 -3.86 8.97 2.39
C GLU A 81 -2.37 8.86 2.04
N ILE A 82 -1.51 8.78 3.05
CA ILE A 82 -0.07 8.63 2.85
C ILE A 82 0.27 7.28 2.20
N ALA A 83 -0.37 6.19 2.60
CA ALA A 83 -0.16 4.87 1.99
C ALA A 83 -0.57 4.88 0.50
N ILE A 84 -1.69 5.53 0.17
CA ILE A 84 -2.14 5.70 -1.22
C ILE A 84 -1.13 6.55 -2.00
N ALA A 85 -0.67 7.68 -1.46
CA ALA A 85 0.32 8.52 -2.13
C ALA A 85 1.62 7.75 -2.42
N LYS A 86 2.07 6.92 -1.46
CA LYS A 86 3.23 6.03 -1.66
C LYS A 86 3.00 4.98 -2.74
N LEU A 87 1.78 4.42 -2.84
CA LEU A 87 1.44 3.50 -3.92
C LEU A 87 1.59 4.21 -5.26
N MET A 88 0.94 5.35 -5.43
CA MET A 88 0.95 6.07 -6.71
C MET A 88 2.36 6.46 -7.13
N ALA A 89 3.18 6.97 -6.20
CA ALA A 89 4.58 7.28 -6.48
C ALA A 89 5.37 6.04 -6.91
N LEU A 90 5.19 4.89 -6.24
CA LEU A 90 5.86 3.65 -6.63
C LEU A 90 5.45 3.14 -8.01
N LEU A 91 4.18 3.32 -8.40
CA LEU A 91 3.70 2.92 -9.72
C LEU A 91 4.13 3.90 -10.82
N GLU A 92 4.38 5.17 -10.48
CA GLU A 92 4.86 6.20 -11.42
C GLU A 92 6.38 6.12 -11.64
N ASP A 93 7.14 5.71 -10.62
CA ASP A 93 8.60 5.54 -10.68
C ASP A 93 9.03 4.21 -11.34
N ALA A 94 8.09 3.26 -11.48
CA ALA A 94 8.31 1.97 -12.13
C ALA A 94 8.24 2.12 -13.65
#